data_AF-A0A4R8WAS8-F1
#
_entry.id   AF-A0A4R8WAS8-F1
#
_cell.length_a   1.000
_cell.length_b   1.000
_cell.length_c   1.000
_cell.angle_alpha   90.00
_cell.angle_beta   90.00
_cell.angle_gamma   90.00
#
_symmetry.space_group_name_H-M   'P 1'
#
loop_
_entity.id
_entity.type
_entity.pdbx_description
1 polymer ?
#
loop_
_entity_poly.entity_id
_entity_poly.type
_entity_poly.pdbx_seq_one_letter_code
_entity_poly.pdbx_strand_id
1 'polypeptide(L)'
;MTVSRQGNPDYRDSGLEFPEGFIFGSATAAYQIEGAFDEDGRGPSIWDTFSHTPGRVENSDTGDKASDHYHHLEEDLDLMESLGLHAYRFSIAWSRIQPAGRGPANEKGLAFYGRLVDGLLARGIRPIATLYHWDLPQALEDEGGWTNRDTAYAFADYARIMGEALGDRIDTWTTLNEPWCSAYLGYASGAHAPGRTEDAAALAAVHHLNLAHGLAITELKKVVTNDPDFSITLNLHVIRGEGETGPEAVRQIDGVGNRVFLGPLLTGEYPADVLADTAGITDWSFVWPGDTEIIHQPLDVLGVNYYSTTLVRIWDGVSPFQHSDGHGDAGASPWPGAGRVEFLAQPGPYTEMGWNIEPAGLEELLVKLHDEFPDQPLMITENGAAFADVVVQEPTGPAVHDVERTDYLRRHFTAAHRAIQRGVDLRGYQVWSFMDNFEWAYGYSKRFGIVYIDYETEARIPKDSALWYRGLVSTGTIPEG
;
A
#
# COMPACT_ATOMS: atom_id res chain seq x y z
N MET A 1 -23.61 21.51 28.56
CA MET A 1 -22.21 21.79 28.92
C MET A 1 -21.43 20.52 28.68
N THR A 2 -21.07 20.26 27.43
CA THR A 2 -20.23 19.12 27.05
C THR A 2 -18.80 19.54 27.32
N VAL A 3 -18.20 18.99 28.37
CA VAL A 3 -16.77 19.10 28.58
C VAL A 3 -16.13 18.41 27.39
N SER A 4 -15.52 19.20 26.50
CA SER A 4 -14.57 18.71 25.50
C SER A 4 -13.51 17.92 26.26
N ARG A 5 -13.67 16.60 26.36
CA ARG A 5 -12.57 15.73 26.78
C ARG A 5 -11.52 15.87 25.68
N GLN A 6 -10.49 16.68 25.94
CA GLN A 6 -9.24 16.52 25.22
C GLN A 6 -8.86 15.04 25.39
N GLY A 7 -8.85 14.29 24.28
CA GLY A 7 -8.48 12.88 24.30
C GLY A 7 -7.05 12.69 24.82
N ASN A 8 -6.67 11.45 25.09
CA ASN A 8 -5.34 11.12 25.60
C ASN A 8 -4.24 11.65 24.66
N PRO A 9 -3.28 12.46 25.12
CA PRO A 9 -2.21 13.00 24.26
C PRO A 9 -1.39 11.91 23.55
N ASP A 10 -1.34 10.70 24.09
CA ASP A 10 -0.60 9.58 23.51
C ASP A 10 -1.43 8.72 22.54
N TYR A 11 -2.67 9.14 22.24
CA TYR A 11 -3.63 8.44 21.36
C TYR A 11 -4.10 7.07 21.88
N ARG A 12 -3.98 6.78 23.17
CA ARG A 12 -4.49 5.53 23.78
C ARG A 12 -5.93 5.66 24.29
N ASP A 13 -6.80 6.32 23.54
CA ASP A 13 -8.20 6.42 23.94
C ASP A 13 -8.89 5.04 23.83
N SER A 14 -10.03 4.88 24.52
CA SER A 14 -10.92 3.71 24.44
C SER A 14 -12.36 4.18 24.56
N GLY A 15 -13.32 3.33 24.17
CA GLY A 15 -14.74 3.69 24.15
C GLY A 15 -15.10 4.70 23.06
N LEU A 16 -14.22 4.92 22.08
CA LEU A 16 -14.50 5.76 20.91
C LEU A 16 -15.28 4.93 19.89
N GLU A 17 -16.53 5.32 19.63
CA GLU A 17 -17.44 4.67 18.68
C GLU A 17 -17.24 5.27 17.28
N PHE A 18 -16.97 4.42 16.29
CA PHE A 18 -16.90 4.81 14.89
C PHE A 18 -18.31 5.01 14.29
N PRO A 19 -18.43 5.83 13.22
CA PRO A 19 -19.71 6.03 12.55
C PRO A 19 -20.34 4.72 12.06
N GLU A 20 -21.67 4.68 12.02
CA GLU A 20 -22.41 3.58 11.39
C GLU A 20 -21.96 3.45 9.92
N GLY A 21 -21.69 2.21 9.49
CA GLY A 21 -21.22 1.92 8.13
C GLY A 21 -19.71 2.06 7.93
N PHE A 22 -18.92 2.44 8.95
CA PHE A 22 -17.46 2.42 8.86
C PHE A 22 -16.95 1.01 8.57
N ILE A 23 -16.10 0.87 7.55
CA ILE A 23 -15.60 -0.42 7.09
C ILE A 23 -14.33 -0.76 7.86
N PHE A 24 -14.35 -1.86 8.61
CA PHE A 24 -13.16 -2.44 9.24
C PHE A 24 -12.75 -3.68 8.48
N GLY A 25 -11.54 -3.70 7.94
CA GLY A 25 -11.01 -4.86 7.26
C GLY A 25 -9.51 -5.03 7.44
N SER A 26 -8.91 -5.83 6.58
CA SER A 26 -7.48 -6.09 6.56
C SER A 26 -7.00 -6.27 5.12
N ALA A 27 -5.70 -6.08 4.90
CA ALA A 27 -5.09 -6.02 3.57
C ALA A 27 -3.95 -7.03 3.38
N THR A 28 -3.76 -7.47 2.13
CA THR A 28 -2.63 -8.28 1.66
C THR A 28 -2.29 -7.96 0.19
N ALA A 29 -1.17 -8.51 -0.30
CA ALA A 29 -0.77 -8.46 -1.71
C ALA A 29 -0.42 -9.85 -2.24
N ALA A 30 -0.74 -10.09 -3.51
CA ALA A 30 -0.65 -11.39 -4.16
C ALA A 30 0.73 -12.05 -4.02
N TYR A 31 1.80 -11.39 -4.49
CA TYR A 31 3.16 -11.95 -4.40
C TYR A 31 3.62 -12.19 -2.96
N GLN A 32 3.07 -11.44 -2.00
CA GLN A 32 3.48 -11.53 -0.61
C GLN A 32 2.87 -12.73 0.13
N ILE A 33 1.71 -13.23 -0.30
CA ILE A 33 0.98 -14.30 0.40
C ILE A 33 0.67 -15.54 -0.43
N GLU A 34 0.53 -15.43 -1.75
CA GLU A 34 -0.06 -16.50 -2.57
C GLU A 34 0.81 -17.73 -2.65
N GLY A 35 2.11 -17.57 -2.94
CA GLY A 35 2.95 -18.67 -3.36
C GLY A 35 2.51 -19.25 -4.70
N ALA A 36 2.68 -20.57 -4.87
CA ALA A 36 2.31 -21.30 -6.08
C ALA A 36 2.88 -20.65 -7.35
N PHE A 37 4.17 -20.27 -7.30
CA PHE A 37 4.78 -19.36 -8.25
C PHE A 37 4.87 -19.89 -9.69
N ASP A 38 5.00 -21.21 -9.85
CA ASP A 38 5.05 -21.94 -11.14
C ASP A 38 3.89 -22.94 -11.24
N GLU A 39 2.73 -22.56 -10.72
CA GLU A 39 1.51 -23.37 -10.80
C GLU A 39 0.45 -22.74 -11.69
N ASP A 40 -0.36 -23.61 -12.30
CA ASP A 40 -1.55 -23.22 -13.04
C ASP A 40 -1.32 -22.16 -14.15
N GLY A 41 -0.11 -22.14 -14.70
CA GLY A 41 0.26 -21.30 -15.84
C GLY A 41 0.63 -19.86 -15.49
N ARG A 42 0.87 -19.54 -14.20
CA ARG A 42 1.45 -18.25 -13.80
C ARG A 42 2.81 -18.03 -14.49
N GLY A 43 3.05 -16.81 -14.95
CA GLY A 43 4.36 -16.37 -15.44
C GLY A 43 5.17 -15.66 -14.35
N PRO A 44 6.49 -15.50 -14.53
CA PRO A 44 7.31 -14.75 -13.59
C PRO A 44 6.92 -13.27 -13.61
N SER A 45 6.84 -12.67 -12.43
CA SER A 45 6.81 -11.22 -12.25
C SER A 45 8.22 -10.66 -12.09
N ILE A 46 8.35 -9.33 -12.07
CA ILE A 46 9.59 -8.64 -11.73
C ILE A 46 10.10 -9.02 -10.34
N TRP A 47 9.20 -9.35 -9.40
CA TRP A 47 9.59 -9.74 -8.05
C TRP A 47 10.13 -11.16 -7.99
N ASP A 48 9.65 -12.09 -8.83
CA ASP A 48 10.25 -13.42 -8.98
C ASP A 48 11.71 -13.28 -9.44
N THR A 49 11.94 -12.52 -10.51
CA THR A 49 13.29 -12.26 -11.04
C THR A 49 14.18 -11.57 -10.01
N PHE A 50 13.65 -10.57 -9.30
CA PHE A 50 14.38 -9.80 -8.31
C PHE A 50 14.77 -10.64 -7.10
N SER A 51 13.83 -11.39 -6.50
CA SER A 51 14.12 -12.21 -5.31
C SER A 51 15.07 -13.38 -5.59
N HIS A 52 15.03 -13.93 -6.81
CA HIS A 52 15.99 -14.94 -7.25
C HIS A 52 17.39 -14.37 -7.60
N THR A 53 17.54 -13.05 -7.62
CA THR A 53 18.84 -12.41 -7.85
C THR A 53 19.63 -12.31 -6.53
N PRO A 54 20.85 -12.88 -6.44
CA PRO A 54 21.61 -12.89 -5.21
C PRO A 54 21.85 -11.49 -4.61
N GLY A 55 21.54 -11.34 -3.32
CA GLY A 55 21.77 -10.11 -2.55
C GLY A 55 20.70 -9.03 -2.72
N ARG A 56 19.62 -9.29 -3.46
CA ARG A 56 18.49 -8.35 -3.61
C ARG A 56 17.46 -8.45 -2.48
N VAL A 57 17.33 -9.62 -1.87
CA VAL A 57 16.41 -9.89 -0.76
C VAL A 57 17.19 -10.50 0.40
N GLU A 58 16.85 -10.09 1.62
CA GLU A 58 17.40 -10.65 2.85
C GLU A 58 17.26 -12.18 2.87
N ASN A 59 18.28 -12.88 3.37
CA ASN A 59 18.35 -14.35 3.43
C ASN A 59 18.18 -15.08 2.08
N SER A 60 18.14 -14.36 0.95
CA SER A 60 17.75 -14.91 -0.36
C SER A 60 16.34 -15.52 -0.35
N ASP A 61 15.46 -14.98 0.48
CA ASP A 61 14.05 -15.37 0.52
C ASP A 61 13.37 -15.05 -0.82
N THR A 62 12.39 -15.88 -1.22
CA THR A 62 11.57 -15.68 -2.42
C THR A 62 10.09 -15.77 -2.06
N GLY A 63 9.22 -15.21 -2.91
CA GLY A 63 7.76 -15.34 -2.79
C GLY A 63 7.21 -16.68 -3.31
N ASP A 64 8.08 -17.67 -3.55
CA ASP A 64 7.71 -18.92 -4.24
C ASP A 64 6.61 -19.69 -3.51
N LYS A 65 6.72 -19.67 -2.18
CA LYS A 65 5.81 -20.31 -1.25
C LYS A 65 5.00 -19.30 -0.44
N ALA A 66 5.65 -18.21 0.03
CA ALA A 66 5.00 -17.20 0.86
C ALA A 66 4.26 -17.83 2.05
N SER A 67 3.02 -17.41 2.27
CA SER A 67 2.11 -17.99 3.27
C SER A 67 1.21 -19.07 2.65
N ASP A 68 1.49 -19.49 1.41
CA ASP A 68 0.77 -20.50 0.63
C ASP A 68 -0.75 -20.29 0.56
N HIS A 69 -1.19 -19.01 0.54
CA HIS A 69 -2.60 -18.63 0.50
C HIS A 69 -3.33 -19.23 -0.71
N TYR A 70 -2.63 -19.47 -1.82
CA TYR A 70 -3.20 -20.08 -3.02
C TYR A 70 -3.85 -21.44 -2.75
N HIS A 71 -3.25 -22.24 -1.85
CA HIS A 71 -3.73 -23.56 -1.47
C HIS A 71 -4.59 -23.56 -0.20
N HIS A 72 -4.37 -22.60 0.69
CA HIS A 72 -5.04 -22.52 2.00
C HIS A 72 -6.20 -21.52 2.05
N LEU A 73 -6.71 -21.12 0.88
CA LEU A 73 -7.76 -20.13 0.72
C LEU A 73 -8.95 -20.29 1.69
N GLU A 74 -9.51 -21.50 1.83
CA GLU A 74 -10.68 -21.71 2.70
C GLU A 74 -10.36 -21.50 4.19
N GLU A 75 -9.17 -21.90 4.65
CA GLU A 75 -8.74 -21.69 6.03
C GLU A 75 -8.59 -20.18 6.33
N ASP A 76 -7.97 -19.45 5.40
CA ASP A 76 -7.81 -18.00 5.54
C ASP A 76 -9.15 -17.27 5.51
N LEU A 77 -10.08 -17.68 4.64
CA LEU A 77 -11.43 -17.12 4.57
C LEU A 77 -12.24 -17.38 5.86
N ASP A 78 -12.19 -18.61 6.39
CA ASP A 78 -12.83 -18.95 7.66
C ASP A 78 -12.24 -18.13 8.81
N LEU A 79 -10.93 -17.88 8.78
CA LEU A 79 -10.28 -17.07 9.79
C LEU A 79 -10.70 -15.59 9.70
N MET A 80 -10.80 -15.01 8.49
CA MET A 80 -11.32 -13.65 8.29
C MET A 80 -12.75 -13.51 8.83
N GLU A 81 -13.63 -14.47 8.56
CA GLU A 81 -14.99 -14.50 9.10
C GLU A 81 -14.99 -14.59 10.63
N SER A 82 -14.12 -15.42 11.21
CA SER A 82 -14.00 -15.57 12.66
C SER A 82 -13.52 -14.31 13.38
N LEU A 83 -12.78 -13.44 12.68
CA LEU A 83 -12.38 -12.10 13.14
C LEU A 83 -13.45 -11.04 12.88
N GLY A 84 -14.51 -11.38 12.14
CA GLY A 84 -15.66 -10.53 11.85
C GLY A 84 -15.38 -9.43 10.82
N LEU A 85 -14.34 -9.55 10.00
CA LEU A 85 -13.94 -8.50 9.07
C LEU A 85 -15.10 -8.09 8.14
N HIS A 86 -15.33 -6.79 7.96
CA HIS A 86 -16.35 -6.28 7.04
C HIS A 86 -15.86 -6.32 5.58
N ALA A 87 -14.56 -6.18 5.37
CA ALA A 87 -13.94 -6.17 4.06
C ALA A 87 -12.57 -6.86 4.09
N TYR A 88 -12.15 -7.35 2.93
CA TYR A 88 -10.80 -7.83 2.69
C TYR A 88 -10.24 -7.17 1.45
N ARG A 89 -9.14 -6.44 1.63
CA ARG A 89 -8.38 -5.86 0.54
C ARG A 89 -7.29 -6.83 0.11
N PHE A 90 -7.29 -7.21 -1.16
CA PHE A 90 -6.28 -8.08 -1.75
C PHE A 90 -5.85 -7.53 -3.10
N SER A 91 -4.69 -7.97 -3.61
CA SER A 91 -4.32 -7.69 -4.99
C SER A 91 -4.49 -8.90 -5.89
N ILE A 92 -4.64 -8.64 -7.18
CA ILE A 92 -4.78 -9.65 -8.22
C ILE A 92 -3.45 -9.73 -8.97
N ALA A 93 -2.87 -10.93 -9.05
CA ALA A 93 -1.56 -11.11 -9.65
C ALA A 93 -1.64 -10.97 -11.17
N TRP A 94 -1.11 -9.88 -11.72
CA TRP A 94 -1.11 -9.69 -13.17
C TRP A 94 -0.32 -10.81 -13.86
N SER A 95 0.78 -11.26 -13.27
CA SER A 95 1.57 -12.38 -13.80
C SER A 95 0.84 -13.73 -13.77
N ARG A 96 -0.22 -13.87 -12.96
CA ARG A 96 -1.09 -15.05 -12.98
C ARG A 96 -2.20 -14.93 -14.03
N ILE A 97 -2.74 -13.72 -14.24
CA ILE A 97 -3.85 -13.47 -15.18
C ILE A 97 -3.37 -13.38 -16.62
N GLN A 98 -2.28 -12.65 -16.88
CA GLN A 98 -1.63 -12.57 -18.18
C GLN A 98 -0.13 -12.87 -17.98
N PRO A 99 0.30 -14.13 -18.12
CA PRO A 99 1.68 -14.56 -17.83
C PRO A 99 2.78 -13.79 -18.60
N ALA A 100 2.48 -13.36 -19.82
CA ALA A 100 3.36 -12.53 -20.64
C ALA A 100 3.00 -11.03 -20.58
N GLY A 101 2.11 -10.63 -19.67
CA GLY A 101 1.55 -9.29 -19.53
C GLY A 101 0.62 -8.82 -20.65
N ARG A 102 0.42 -9.64 -21.68
CA ARG A 102 -0.50 -9.40 -22.79
C ARG A 102 -1.16 -10.70 -23.24
N GLY A 103 -2.22 -10.56 -24.04
CA GLY A 103 -2.92 -11.67 -24.67
C GLY A 103 -4.13 -12.14 -23.85
N PRO A 104 -4.64 -13.37 -24.12
CA PRO A 104 -5.80 -13.89 -23.42
C PRO A 104 -5.49 -14.12 -21.94
N ALA A 105 -6.55 -14.11 -21.13
CA ALA A 105 -6.45 -14.44 -19.72
C ALA A 105 -6.10 -15.93 -19.51
N ASN A 106 -5.35 -16.20 -18.46
CA ASN A 106 -5.18 -17.54 -17.92
C ASN A 106 -6.44 -17.91 -17.11
N GLU A 107 -7.26 -18.80 -17.67
CA GLU A 107 -8.52 -19.26 -17.07
C GLU A 107 -8.35 -19.81 -15.64
N LYS A 108 -7.24 -20.47 -15.34
CA LYS A 108 -6.99 -20.99 -13.98
C LYS A 108 -6.67 -19.87 -12.99
N GLY A 109 -5.95 -18.84 -13.45
CA GLY A 109 -5.73 -17.61 -12.68
C GLY A 109 -7.05 -16.92 -12.35
N LEU A 110 -7.91 -16.74 -13.35
CA LEU A 110 -9.27 -16.21 -13.13
C LEU A 110 -10.08 -17.06 -12.16
N ALA A 111 -9.99 -18.39 -12.26
CA ALA A 111 -10.70 -19.30 -11.38
C ALA A 111 -10.25 -19.18 -9.90
N PHE A 112 -8.98 -18.90 -9.62
CA PHE A 112 -8.52 -18.66 -8.25
C PHE A 112 -9.17 -17.41 -7.65
N TYR A 113 -9.10 -16.26 -8.31
CA TYR A 113 -9.72 -15.03 -7.80
C TYR A 113 -11.24 -15.12 -7.80
N GLY A 114 -11.82 -15.86 -8.74
CA GLY A 114 -13.24 -16.26 -8.71
C GLY A 114 -13.59 -16.97 -7.40
N ARG A 115 -12.82 -17.99 -6.99
CA ARG A 115 -13.05 -18.67 -5.70
C ARG A 115 -12.84 -17.75 -4.50
N LEU A 116 -11.80 -16.93 -4.51
CA LEU A 116 -11.52 -15.97 -3.42
C LEU A 116 -12.70 -15.03 -3.21
N VAL A 117 -13.16 -14.37 -4.28
CA VAL A 117 -14.24 -13.40 -4.20
C VAL A 117 -15.57 -14.07 -3.83
N ASP A 118 -15.83 -15.30 -4.29
CA ASP A 118 -17.05 -16.04 -3.94
C ASP A 118 -17.02 -16.44 -2.46
N GLY A 119 -15.84 -16.89 -2.00
CA GLY A 119 -15.61 -17.26 -0.62
C GLY A 119 -15.73 -16.10 0.36
N LEU A 120 -15.30 -14.90 -0.03
CA LEU A 120 -15.48 -13.66 0.75
C LEU A 120 -16.96 -13.31 0.87
N LEU A 121 -17.67 -13.24 -0.27
CA LEU A 121 -19.08 -12.86 -0.31
C LEU A 121 -19.97 -13.87 0.43
N ALA A 122 -19.65 -15.16 0.34
CA ALA A 122 -20.34 -16.21 1.09
C ALA A 122 -20.25 -16.03 2.61
N ARG A 123 -19.18 -15.38 3.09
CA ARG A 123 -18.94 -15.04 4.50
C ARG A 123 -19.33 -13.60 4.86
N GLY A 124 -19.99 -12.89 3.92
CA GLY A 124 -20.43 -11.50 4.13
C GLY A 124 -19.30 -10.47 4.13
N ILE A 125 -18.13 -10.83 3.60
CA ILE A 125 -16.94 -9.97 3.56
C ILE A 125 -16.89 -9.28 2.20
N ARG A 126 -16.75 -7.95 2.20
CA ARG A 126 -16.67 -7.15 0.97
C ARG A 126 -15.29 -7.29 0.30
N PRO A 127 -15.24 -7.66 -0.99
CA PRO A 127 -13.99 -7.74 -1.74
C PRO A 127 -13.54 -6.35 -2.23
N ILE A 128 -12.37 -5.90 -1.76
CA ILE A 128 -11.67 -4.70 -2.25
C ILE A 128 -10.48 -5.17 -3.08
N ALA A 129 -10.58 -5.08 -4.41
CA ALA A 129 -9.60 -5.65 -5.32
C ALA A 129 -8.61 -4.60 -5.84
N THR A 130 -7.32 -4.81 -5.58
CA THR A 130 -6.23 -4.01 -6.14
C THR A 130 -5.70 -4.68 -7.41
N LEU A 131 -5.76 -3.99 -8.55
CA LEU A 131 -5.30 -4.55 -9.83
C LEU A 131 -3.78 -4.70 -9.90
N TYR A 132 -3.03 -3.72 -9.40
CA TYR A 132 -1.57 -3.75 -9.42
C TYR A 132 -0.96 -3.52 -8.04
N HIS A 133 -0.27 -4.54 -7.55
CA HIS A 133 0.55 -4.47 -6.34
C HIS A 133 1.94 -5.06 -6.64
N TRP A 134 2.59 -4.41 -7.60
CA TRP A 134 4.03 -4.48 -7.92
C TRP A 134 4.52 -5.73 -8.65
N ASP A 135 3.66 -6.71 -8.91
CA ASP A 135 4.00 -7.96 -9.57
C ASP A 135 3.88 -7.90 -11.11
N LEU A 136 4.44 -6.84 -11.71
CA LEU A 136 4.48 -6.67 -13.17
C LEU A 136 5.03 -7.94 -13.83
N PRO A 137 4.38 -8.52 -14.85
CA PRO A 137 4.92 -9.65 -15.60
C PRO A 137 6.31 -9.32 -16.15
N GLN A 138 7.31 -10.18 -15.92
CA GLN A 138 8.71 -9.92 -16.28
C GLN A 138 8.85 -9.62 -17.78
N ALA A 139 8.04 -10.27 -18.63
CA ALA A 139 8.03 -10.02 -20.07
C ALA A 139 7.77 -8.55 -20.44
N LEU A 140 6.99 -7.81 -19.64
CA LEU A 140 6.80 -6.38 -19.84
C LEU A 140 8.02 -5.56 -19.39
N GLU A 141 8.70 -5.94 -18.30
CA GLU A 141 9.96 -5.29 -17.91
C GLU A 141 11.06 -5.52 -18.94
N ASP A 142 11.12 -6.70 -19.58
CA ASP A 142 12.06 -6.98 -20.67
C ASP A 142 11.84 -6.06 -21.89
N GLU A 143 10.63 -5.49 -22.04
CA GLU A 143 10.26 -4.48 -23.03
C GLU A 143 10.42 -3.03 -22.52
N GLY A 144 10.97 -2.84 -21.31
CA GLY A 144 11.22 -1.55 -20.66
C GLY A 144 10.29 -1.24 -19.47
N GLY A 145 9.33 -2.10 -19.16
CA GLY A 145 8.46 -2.02 -17.99
C GLY A 145 7.70 -0.71 -17.91
N TRP A 146 7.62 -0.11 -16.72
CA TRP A 146 6.92 1.16 -16.54
C TRP A 146 7.58 2.35 -17.26
N THR A 147 8.81 2.21 -17.72
CA THR A 147 9.44 3.25 -18.57
C THR A 147 8.88 3.23 -19.99
N ASN A 148 8.28 2.11 -20.41
CA ASN A 148 7.62 1.96 -21.69
C ASN A 148 6.13 2.32 -21.57
N ARG A 149 5.68 3.29 -22.37
CA ARG A 149 4.29 3.75 -22.41
C ARG A 149 3.30 2.62 -22.71
N ASP A 150 3.69 1.64 -23.52
CA ASP A 150 2.82 0.53 -23.91
C ASP A 150 2.41 -0.36 -22.72
N THR A 151 3.14 -0.28 -21.60
CA THR A 151 2.78 -0.96 -20.34
C THR A 151 1.50 -0.39 -19.73
N ALA A 152 1.26 0.93 -19.86
CA ALA A 152 0.01 1.54 -19.37
C ALA A 152 -1.22 1.03 -20.14
N TYR A 153 -1.09 0.80 -21.44
CA TYR A 153 -2.15 0.21 -22.26
C TYR A 153 -2.31 -1.29 -21.99
N ALA A 154 -1.21 -2.02 -21.75
CA ALA A 154 -1.29 -3.42 -21.31
C ALA A 154 -2.09 -3.54 -20.01
N PHE A 155 -1.84 -2.62 -19.07
CA PHE A 155 -2.56 -2.59 -17.80
C PHE A 155 -4.05 -2.30 -17.98
N ALA A 156 -4.41 -1.43 -18.94
CA ALA A 156 -5.81 -1.17 -19.28
C ALA A 156 -6.52 -2.41 -19.85
N ASP A 157 -5.86 -3.15 -20.74
CA ASP A 157 -6.37 -4.43 -21.27
C ASP A 157 -6.56 -5.48 -20.17
N TYR A 158 -5.59 -5.57 -19.24
CA TYR A 158 -5.67 -6.40 -18.05
C TYR A 158 -6.85 -6.00 -17.14
N ALA A 159 -7.02 -4.70 -16.87
CA ALA A 159 -8.13 -4.19 -16.08
C ALA A 159 -9.49 -4.53 -16.70
N ARG A 160 -9.62 -4.43 -18.03
CA ARG A 160 -10.83 -4.86 -18.76
C ARG A 160 -11.13 -6.34 -18.53
N ILE A 161 -10.13 -7.22 -18.66
CA ILE A 161 -10.28 -8.66 -18.43
C ILE A 161 -10.79 -8.93 -17.02
N MET A 162 -10.23 -8.26 -16.00
CA MET A 162 -10.68 -8.43 -14.62
C MET A 162 -12.08 -7.88 -14.38
N GLY A 163 -12.41 -6.74 -15.00
CA GLY A 163 -13.77 -6.20 -14.97
C GLY A 163 -14.79 -7.12 -15.64
N GLU A 164 -14.45 -7.78 -16.74
CA GLU A 164 -15.31 -8.78 -17.40
C GLU A 164 -15.51 -10.04 -16.53
N ALA A 165 -14.49 -10.44 -15.77
CA ALA A 165 -14.50 -11.66 -14.98
C ALA A 165 -15.12 -11.52 -13.59
N LEU A 166 -14.93 -10.38 -12.92
CA LEU A 166 -15.31 -10.16 -11.51
C LEU A 166 -16.12 -8.87 -11.29
N GLY A 167 -16.36 -8.07 -12.34
CA GLY A 167 -17.02 -6.76 -12.26
C GLY A 167 -18.51 -6.81 -11.92
N ASP A 168 -19.07 -7.98 -11.66
CA ASP A 168 -20.42 -8.16 -11.14
C ASP A 168 -20.47 -8.14 -9.61
N ARG A 169 -19.32 -8.22 -8.92
CA ARG A 169 -19.32 -8.46 -7.47
C ARG A 169 -18.13 -7.94 -6.65
N ILE A 170 -17.20 -7.21 -7.26
CA ILE A 170 -16.19 -6.43 -6.52
C ILE A 170 -16.84 -5.18 -5.90
N ASP A 171 -16.61 -4.90 -4.61
CA ASP A 171 -17.17 -3.74 -3.91
C ASP A 171 -16.41 -2.45 -4.28
N THR A 172 -15.09 -2.52 -4.26
CA THR A 172 -14.19 -1.42 -4.60
C THR A 172 -13.05 -1.92 -5.48
N TRP A 173 -12.83 -1.25 -6.61
CA TRP A 173 -11.66 -1.46 -7.45
C TRP A 173 -10.59 -0.42 -7.14
N THR A 174 -9.42 -0.87 -6.70
CA THR A 174 -8.21 -0.03 -6.58
C THR A 174 -7.31 -0.31 -7.78
N THR A 175 -6.93 0.71 -8.55
CA THR A 175 -6.07 0.47 -9.71
C THR A 175 -4.64 0.08 -9.30
N LEU A 176 -3.98 0.94 -8.54
CA LEU A 176 -2.57 0.82 -8.18
C LEU A 176 -2.44 0.92 -6.66
N ASN A 177 -1.57 0.07 -6.08
CA ASN A 177 -1.01 0.30 -4.76
C ASN A 177 0.31 1.05 -4.88
N GLU A 178 0.44 2.15 -4.15
CA GLU A 178 1.71 2.84 -3.90
C GLU A 178 2.58 3.01 -5.16
N PRO A 179 2.09 3.76 -6.17
CA PRO A 179 2.84 3.98 -7.40
C PRO A 179 4.18 4.69 -7.14
N TRP A 180 4.33 5.41 -6.02
CA TRP A 180 5.61 5.96 -5.56
C TRP A 180 6.65 4.85 -5.36
N CYS A 181 6.29 3.75 -4.67
CA CYS A 181 7.18 2.62 -4.43
C CYS A 181 7.57 1.94 -5.75
N SER A 182 6.59 1.65 -6.61
CA SER A 182 6.85 1.03 -7.92
C SER A 182 7.79 1.85 -8.80
N ALA A 183 7.63 3.19 -8.82
CA ALA A 183 8.45 4.06 -9.63
C ALA A 183 9.83 4.30 -8.99
N TYR A 184 9.87 4.83 -7.76
CA TYR A 184 11.11 5.34 -7.19
C TYR A 184 11.94 4.26 -6.49
N LEU A 185 11.31 3.31 -5.78
CA LEU A 185 12.07 2.18 -5.23
C LEU A 185 12.47 1.18 -6.32
N GLY A 186 11.63 1.03 -7.36
CA GLY A 186 11.88 0.14 -8.50
C GLY A 186 12.91 0.67 -9.49
N TYR A 187 12.86 1.96 -9.83
CA TYR A 187 13.64 2.55 -10.92
C TYR A 187 14.59 3.68 -10.53
N ALA A 188 14.57 4.22 -9.30
CA ALA A 188 15.54 5.24 -8.84
C ALA A 188 16.51 4.73 -7.77
N SER A 189 16.03 4.22 -6.64
CA SER A 189 16.92 3.64 -5.61
C SER A 189 17.33 2.21 -5.91
N GLY A 190 16.49 1.47 -6.63
CA GLY A 190 16.69 0.05 -6.94
C GLY A 190 16.53 -0.87 -5.72
N ALA A 191 15.90 -0.38 -4.65
CA ALA A 191 15.59 -1.15 -3.45
C ALA A 191 14.48 -2.19 -3.69
N HIS A 192 13.56 -1.92 -4.61
CA HIS A 192 12.50 -2.84 -5.03
C HIS A 192 12.71 -3.31 -6.47
N ALA A 193 12.01 -4.37 -6.86
CA ALA A 193 11.97 -4.81 -8.25
C ALA A 193 11.50 -3.67 -9.19
N PRO A 194 12.10 -3.50 -10.39
CA PRO A 194 13.13 -4.35 -11.01
C PRO A 194 14.58 -4.06 -10.58
N GLY A 195 14.81 -3.16 -9.62
CA GLY A 195 16.14 -2.92 -9.05
C GLY A 195 17.03 -2.01 -9.87
N ARG A 196 16.43 -1.07 -10.61
CA ARG A 196 17.10 -0.11 -11.50
C ARG A 196 17.39 1.21 -10.75
N THR A 197 18.41 1.93 -11.20
CA THR A 197 18.93 3.14 -10.54
C THR A 197 19.08 4.32 -11.52
N GLU A 198 17.97 4.71 -12.12
CA GLU A 198 17.87 5.64 -13.25
C GLU A 198 16.77 6.70 -13.00
N ASP A 199 17.12 7.86 -12.44
CA ASP A 199 16.17 8.93 -12.10
C ASP A 199 15.18 9.31 -13.22
N ALA A 200 15.67 9.45 -14.46
CA ALA A 200 14.82 9.78 -15.60
C ALA A 200 13.82 8.65 -15.94
N ALA A 201 14.23 7.40 -15.75
CA ALA A 201 13.37 6.23 -15.92
C ALA A 201 12.28 6.18 -14.83
N ALA A 202 12.63 6.52 -13.59
CA ALA A 202 11.66 6.61 -12.50
C ALA A 202 10.60 7.67 -12.76
N LEU A 203 10.98 8.86 -13.26
CA LEU A 203 10.00 9.91 -13.63
C LEU A 203 9.11 9.50 -14.80
N ALA A 204 9.63 8.75 -15.78
CA ALA A 204 8.82 8.16 -16.84
C ALA A 204 7.84 7.10 -16.28
N ALA A 205 8.29 6.27 -15.34
CA ALA A 205 7.46 5.28 -14.65
C ALA A 205 6.33 5.94 -13.84
N VAL A 206 6.61 7.03 -13.11
CA VAL A 206 5.57 7.84 -12.43
C VAL A 206 4.48 8.25 -13.42
N HIS A 207 4.86 8.75 -14.59
CA HIS A 207 3.88 9.18 -15.57
C HIS A 207 3.06 8.04 -16.15
N HIS A 208 3.69 6.94 -16.54
CA HIS A 208 2.96 5.81 -17.12
C HIS A 208 2.11 5.06 -16.10
N LEU A 209 2.48 5.04 -14.81
CA LEU A 209 1.62 4.56 -13.74
C LEU A 209 0.37 5.44 -13.60
N ASN A 210 0.53 6.77 -13.55
CA ASN A 210 -0.62 7.67 -13.53
C ASN A 210 -1.52 7.45 -14.75
N LEU A 211 -0.94 7.35 -15.96
CA LEU A 211 -1.70 7.09 -17.19
C LEU A 211 -2.44 5.75 -17.12
N ALA A 212 -1.79 4.70 -16.62
CA ALA A 212 -2.36 3.37 -16.47
C ALA A 212 -3.57 3.37 -15.54
N HIS A 213 -3.52 4.15 -14.44
CA HIS A 213 -4.67 4.34 -13.56
C HIS A 213 -5.89 4.89 -14.32
N GLY A 214 -5.73 5.98 -15.06
CA GLY A 214 -6.83 6.62 -15.79
C GLY A 214 -7.41 5.72 -16.89
N LEU A 215 -6.54 5.03 -17.62
CA LEU A 215 -6.94 4.05 -18.64
C LEU A 215 -7.67 2.85 -18.03
N ALA A 216 -7.19 2.31 -16.90
CA ALA A 216 -7.82 1.18 -16.24
C ALA A 216 -9.23 1.48 -15.74
N ILE A 217 -9.45 2.64 -15.10
CA ILE A 217 -10.81 3.07 -14.70
C ILE A 217 -11.70 3.22 -15.93
N THR A 218 -11.17 3.79 -17.02
CA THR A 218 -11.90 3.94 -18.28
C THR A 218 -12.36 2.60 -18.84
N GLU A 219 -11.50 1.57 -18.81
CA GLU A 219 -11.86 0.23 -19.27
C GLU A 219 -12.81 -0.50 -18.30
N LEU A 220 -12.58 -0.42 -16.99
CA LEU A 220 -13.46 -1.03 -15.99
C LEU A 220 -14.90 -0.50 -16.13
N LYS A 221 -15.09 0.82 -16.22
CA LYS A 221 -16.41 1.46 -16.35
C LYS A 221 -17.22 0.98 -17.57
N LYS A 222 -16.57 0.39 -18.58
CA LYS A 222 -17.27 -0.17 -19.75
C LYS A 222 -17.87 -1.56 -19.50
N VAL A 223 -17.33 -2.30 -18.52
CA VAL A 223 -17.59 -3.74 -18.37
C VAL A 223 -18.15 -4.13 -17.00
N VAL A 224 -17.88 -3.37 -15.93
CA VAL A 224 -18.44 -3.66 -14.60
C VAL A 224 -19.96 -3.43 -14.59
N THR A 225 -20.69 -4.22 -13.80
CA THR A 225 -22.16 -4.24 -13.83
C THR A 225 -22.82 -3.97 -12.47
N ASN A 226 -22.04 -3.83 -11.40
CA ASN A 226 -22.55 -3.70 -10.03
C ASN A 226 -22.37 -2.32 -9.40
N ASP A 227 -21.99 -1.31 -10.18
CA ASP A 227 -21.75 0.07 -9.71
C ASP A 227 -20.75 0.15 -8.54
N PRO A 228 -19.51 -0.36 -8.73
CA PRO A 228 -18.51 -0.41 -7.66
C PRO A 228 -17.84 0.95 -7.44
N ASP A 229 -17.22 1.12 -6.28
CA ASP A 229 -16.36 2.27 -6.02
C ASP A 229 -15.04 2.15 -6.82
N PHE A 230 -14.57 3.26 -7.38
CA PHE A 230 -13.25 3.37 -8.03
C PHE A 230 -12.25 4.13 -7.16
N SER A 231 -11.06 3.54 -7.02
CA SER A 231 -10.03 4.02 -6.11
C SER A 231 -8.61 3.90 -6.70
N ILE A 232 -7.69 4.62 -6.07
CA ILE A 232 -6.24 4.42 -6.13
C ILE A 232 -5.71 4.54 -4.71
N THR A 233 -4.67 3.75 -4.38
CA THR A 233 -4.02 3.79 -3.07
C THR A 233 -2.66 4.44 -3.16
N LEU A 234 -2.42 5.46 -2.33
CA LEU A 234 -1.16 6.20 -2.26
C LEU A 234 -0.55 6.10 -0.85
N ASN A 235 0.75 5.77 -0.78
CA ASN A 235 1.56 6.00 0.41
C ASN A 235 1.91 7.48 0.52
N LEU A 236 1.17 8.20 1.34
CA LEU A 236 1.34 9.65 1.47
C LEU A 236 2.26 9.98 2.64
N HIS A 237 3.34 10.68 2.32
CA HIS A 237 4.41 11.00 3.23
C HIS A 237 4.03 12.22 4.08
N VAL A 238 4.19 12.10 5.40
CA VAL A 238 4.06 13.22 6.33
C VAL A 238 5.45 13.75 6.63
N ILE A 239 5.79 14.88 5.99
CA ILE A 239 7.14 15.43 5.98
C ILE A 239 7.22 16.64 6.91
N ARG A 240 8.15 16.60 7.85
CA ARG A 240 8.44 17.68 8.81
C ARG A 240 9.76 18.35 8.42
N GLY A 241 9.83 19.68 8.53
CA GLY A 241 11.04 20.45 8.22
C GLY A 241 11.83 20.84 9.48
N GLU A 242 13.15 20.71 9.45
CA GLU A 242 14.04 21.20 10.50
C GLU A 242 14.76 22.50 10.08
N GLY A 243 14.76 23.50 10.97
CA GLY A 243 15.54 24.72 10.80
C GLY A 243 15.05 25.65 9.68
N GLU A 244 15.89 26.62 9.30
CA GLU A 244 15.54 27.65 8.31
C GLU A 244 15.34 27.08 6.90
N THR A 245 16.01 25.97 6.57
CA THR A 245 15.90 25.30 5.26
C THR A 245 14.81 24.23 5.21
N GLY A 246 14.20 23.91 6.35
CA GLY A 246 13.16 22.90 6.49
C GLY A 246 11.98 23.09 5.53
N PRO A 247 11.37 24.29 5.41
CA PRO A 247 10.23 24.50 4.49
C PRO A 247 10.52 24.19 3.03
N GLU A 248 11.72 24.51 2.54
CA GLU A 248 12.12 24.20 1.15
C GLU A 248 12.37 22.70 0.96
N ALA A 249 12.98 22.04 1.93
CA ALA A 249 13.15 20.59 1.91
C ALA A 249 11.79 19.86 1.92
N VAL A 250 10.85 20.33 2.75
CA VAL A 250 9.47 19.82 2.77
C VAL A 250 8.82 19.99 1.39
N ARG A 251 8.93 21.17 0.76
CA ARG A 251 8.34 21.43 -0.56
C ARG A 251 8.87 20.46 -1.63
N GLN A 252 10.19 20.24 -1.68
CA GLN A 252 10.82 19.35 -2.65
C GLN A 252 10.35 17.90 -2.46
N ILE A 253 10.42 17.38 -1.23
CA ILE A 253 10.05 16.00 -0.93
C ILE A 253 8.55 15.76 -1.05
N ASP A 254 7.70 16.69 -0.60
CA ASP A 254 6.24 16.60 -0.79
C ASP A 254 5.88 16.67 -2.29
N GLY A 255 6.65 17.42 -3.07
CA GLY A 255 6.51 17.50 -4.53
C GLY A 255 6.65 16.14 -5.21
N VAL A 256 7.83 15.52 -5.08
CA VAL A 256 8.11 14.22 -5.71
C VAL A 256 7.52 13.02 -4.95
N GLY A 257 7.21 13.18 -3.67
CA GLY A 257 6.66 12.13 -2.81
C GLY A 257 5.15 11.99 -2.89
N ASN A 258 4.43 13.11 -2.93
CA ASN A 258 2.97 13.13 -2.82
C ASN A 258 2.31 13.80 -4.02
N ARG A 259 2.66 15.07 -4.29
CA ARG A 259 1.93 15.91 -5.24
C ARG A 259 2.12 15.52 -6.70
N VAL A 260 3.20 14.84 -7.04
CA VAL A 260 3.41 14.27 -8.38
C VAL A 260 2.35 13.20 -8.74
N PHE A 261 1.71 12.60 -7.74
CA PHE A 261 0.56 11.71 -7.91
C PHE A 261 -0.75 12.47 -7.70
N LEU A 262 -0.91 13.17 -6.57
CA LEU A 262 -2.16 13.88 -6.23
C LEU A 262 -2.57 14.92 -7.29
N GLY A 263 -1.61 15.66 -7.84
CA GLY A 263 -1.88 16.71 -8.84
C GLY A 263 -2.60 16.17 -10.09
N PRO A 264 -2.00 15.27 -10.88
CA PRO A 264 -2.66 14.75 -12.06
C PRO A 264 -3.92 13.93 -11.74
N LEU A 265 -4.01 13.30 -10.55
CA LEU A 265 -5.19 12.52 -10.13
C LEU A 265 -6.39 13.39 -9.72
N LEU A 266 -6.17 14.48 -8.97
CA LEU A 266 -7.23 15.25 -8.32
C LEU A 266 -7.41 16.67 -8.86
N THR A 267 -6.38 17.22 -9.52
CA THR A 267 -6.43 18.56 -10.13
C THR A 267 -6.20 18.53 -11.65
N GLY A 268 -5.80 17.39 -12.19
CA GLY A 268 -5.55 17.20 -13.62
C GLY A 268 -4.28 17.89 -14.13
N GLU A 269 -3.31 18.19 -13.26
CA GLU A 269 -2.04 18.79 -13.67
C GLU A 269 -0.87 18.37 -12.78
N TYR A 270 0.32 18.24 -13.37
CA TYR A 270 1.55 18.06 -12.60
C TYR A 270 1.95 19.37 -11.92
N PRO A 271 2.45 19.34 -10.66
CA PRO A 271 2.89 20.55 -10.00
C PRO A 271 4.06 21.22 -10.74
N ALA A 272 3.93 22.52 -11.05
CA ALA A 272 4.94 23.25 -11.81
C ALA A 272 6.31 23.30 -11.12
N ASP A 273 6.34 23.28 -9.80
CA ASP A 273 7.57 23.26 -9.01
C ASP A 273 8.29 21.91 -9.09
N VAL A 274 7.56 20.80 -9.16
CA VAL A 274 8.14 19.46 -9.41
C VAL A 274 8.78 19.40 -10.80
N LEU A 275 8.12 19.94 -11.83
CA LEU A 275 8.70 20.02 -13.18
C LEU A 275 9.99 20.86 -13.18
N ALA A 276 10.02 21.96 -12.43
CA ALA A 276 11.20 22.81 -12.31
C ALA A 276 12.35 22.13 -11.55
N ASP A 277 12.06 21.47 -10.43
CA ASP A 277 13.07 20.78 -9.61
C ASP A 277 13.70 19.59 -10.34
N THR A 278 12.95 18.97 -11.26
CA THR A 278 13.41 17.81 -12.05
C THR A 278 13.89 18.17 -13.46
N ALA A 279 13.90 19.45 -13.84
CA ALA A 279 14.30 19.90 -15.17
C ALA A 279 15.75 19.56 -15.56
N GLY A 280 16.63 19.36 -14.55
CA GLY A 280 18.00 18.88 -14.77
C GLY A 280 18.10 17.39 -15.08
N ILE A 281 17.02 16.63 -14.91
CA ILE A 281 16.95 15.17 -15.10
C ILE A 281 16.20 14.85 -16.38
N THR A 282 15.07 15.52 -16.63
CA THR A 282 14.22 15.27 -17.79
C THR A 282 13.44 16.52 -18.19
N ASP A 283 13.00 16.57 -19.44
CA ASP A 283 12.10 17.58 -19.99
C ASP A 283 10.62 17.17 -19.94
N TRP A 284 10.31 16.01 -19.33
CA TRP A 284 8.98 15.43 -19.23
C TRP A 284 8.31 15.17 -20.59
N SER A 285 9.09 14.98 -21.67
CA SER A 285 8.58 14.69 -23.02
C SER A 285 7.78 13.38 -23.14
N PHE A 286 7.81 12.52 -22.13
CA PHE A 286 6.95 11.34 -22.01
C PHE A 286 5.49 11.69 -21.66
N VAL A 287 5.21 12.91 -21.18
CA VAL A 287 3.84 13.42 -20.98
C VAL A 287 3.28 13.92 -22.31
N TRP A 288 2.33 13.19 -22.87
CA TRP A 288 1.72 13.56 -24.14
C TRP A 288 0.48 14.44 -23.93
N PRO A 289 0.13 15.30 -24.90
CA PRO A 289 -1.11 16.06 -24.85
C PRO A 289 -2.32 15.14 -24.69
N GLY A 290 -3.17 15.40 -23.70
CA GLY A 290 -4.36 14.60 -23.38
C GLY A 290 -4.16 13.58 -22.25
N ASP A 291 -2.92 13.32 -21.82
CA ASP A 291 -2.67 12.31 -20.79
C ASP A 291 -3.22 12.71 -19.43
N THR A 292 -3.02 13.95 -19.02
CA THR A 292 -3.54 14.46 -17.74
C THR A 292 -5.06 14.42 -17.65
N GLU A 293 -5.76 14.58 -18.78
CA GLU A 293 -7.20 14.43 -18.88
C GLU A 293 -7.64 12.97 -18.78
N ILE A 294 -6.83 12.02 -19.28
CA ILE A 294 -7.08 10.58 -19.09
C ILE A 294 -6.86 10.21 -17.63
N ILE A 295 -5.77 10.70 -17.02
CA ILE A 295 -5.40 10.40 -15.63
C ILE A 295 -6.47 10.87 -14.65
N HIS A 296 -7.00 12.08 -14.86
CA HIS A 296 -7.97 12.75 -13.99
C HIS A 296 -9.37 12.13 -14.08
N GLN A 297 -9.50 10.88 -13.63
CA GLN A 297 -10.77 10.19 -13.47
C GLN A 297 -11.40 10.55 -12.12
N PRO A 298 -12.73 10.67 -12.03
CA PRO A 298 -13.39 10.79 -10.74
C PRO A 298 -13.18 9.53 -9.91
N LEU A 299 -12.80 9.71 -8.65
CA LEU A 299 -12.59 8.65 -7.66
C LEU A 299 -13.69 8.70 -6.61
N ASP A 300 -14.30 7.56 -6.33
CA ASP A 300 -15.31 7.44 -5.27
C ASP A 300 -14.66 7.42 -3.89
N VAL A 301 -13.43 6.91 -3.79
CA VAL A 301 -12.63 6.94 -2.57
C VAL A 301 -11.12 6.97 -2.86
N LEU A 302 -10.38 7.83 -2.17
CA LEU A 302 -8.92 7.85 -2.20
C LEU A 302 -8.36 6.94 -1.10
N GLY A 303 -7.60 5.93 -1.49
CA GLY A 303 -6.88 5.05 -0.58
C GLY A 303 -5.62 5.71 -0.03
N VAL A 304 -5.47 5.69 1.28
CA VAL A 304 -4.32 6.25 2.00
C VAL A 304 -3.58 5.13 2.71
N ASN A 305 -2.30 4.98 2.39
CA ASN A 305 -1.36 4.16 3.17
C ASN A 305 -0.50 5.09 4.02
N TYR A 306 -0.40 4.78 5.32
CA TYR A 306 0.41 5.55 6.26
C TYR A 306 1.06 4.61 7.26
N TYR A 307 2.31 4.89 7.60
CA TYR A 307 3.09 4.08 8.56
C TYR A 307 3.90 4.94 9.53
N SER A 308 4.52 6.01 9.06
CA SER A 308 5.48 6.83 9.81
C SER A 308 5.61 8.25 9.22
N THR A 309 6.45 9.08 9.85
CA THR A 309 6.75 10.44 9.39
C THR A 309 8.20 10.57 8.95
N THR A 310 8.51 11.57 8.13
CA THR A 310 9.88 11.93 7.77
C THR A 310 10.27 13.30 8.33
N LEU A 311 11.56 13.48 8.63
CA LEU A 311 12.12 14.76 9.05
C LEU A 311 13.23 15.15 8.08
N VAL A 312 13.15 16.36 7.50
CA VAL A 312 14.03 16.77 6.41
C VAL A 312 14.60 18.17 6.61
N ARG A 313 15.76 18.41 6.00
CA ARG A 313 16.32 19.75 5.79
C ARG A 313 17.25 19.75 4.58
N ILE A 314 17.66 20.94 4.12
CA ILE A 314 18.69 21.04 3.09
C ILE A 314 20.06 20.87 3.73
N TRP A 315 20.85 19.95 3.15
CA TRP A 315 22.22 19.67 3.56
C TRP A 315 23.13 20.89 3.41
N ASP A 316 23.89 21.16 4.47
CA ASP A 316 24.79 22.32 4.60
C ASP A 316 26.06 22.21 3.75
N GLY A 317 26.33 21.03 3.17
CA GLY A 317 27.51 20.78 2.34
C GLY A 317 28.77 20.41 3.13
N VAL A 318 28.69 20.32 4.45
CA VAL A 318 29.86 20.12 5.34
C VAL A 318 29.64 19.04 6.39
N SER A 319 28.44 18.92 6.93
CA SER A 319 28.09 17.85 7.87
C SER A 319 27.99 16.48 7.17
N PRO A 320 28.11 15.35 7.88
CA PRO A 320 27.78 14.05 7.30
C PRO A 320 26.32 14.02 6.86
N PHE A 321 26.07 13.63 5.61
CA PHE A 321 24.72 13.53 5.06
C PHE A 321 23.93 12.40 5.74
N GLN A 322 22.69 12.68 6.15
CA GLN A 322 21.80 11.67 6.75
C GLN A 322 20.75 11.15 5.75
N HIS A 323 20.49 9.84 5.82
CA HIS A 323 19.59 9.10 4.92
C HIS A 323 18.54 8.29 5.70
N SER A 324 17.88 8.90 6.68
CA SER A 324 16.81 8.27 7.48
C SER A 324 15.42 8.42 6.84
N ASP A 325 15.28 8.05 5.57
CA ASP A 325 14.02 8.15 4.83
C ASP A 325 13.08 6.96 5.04
N GLY A 326 13.59 5.85 5.58
CA GLY A 326 12.82 4.66 5.91
C GLY A 326 12.69 3.62 4.79
N HIS A 327 13.41 3.79 3.67
CA HIS A 327 13.27 2.93 2.48
C HIS A 327 14.45 1.97 2.24
N GLY A 328 15.39 1.88 3.18
CA GLY A 328 16.59 1.05 3.06
C GLY A 328 17.66 1.65 2.15
N ASP A 329 18.91 1.21 2.32
CA ASP A 329 20.05 1.69 1.50
C ASP A 329 20.36 0.69 0.39
N ALA A 330 20.01 1.05 -0.84
CA ALA A 330 20.34 0.30 -2.06
C ALA A 330 21.45 1.00 -2.90
N GLY A 331 22.11 2.03 -2.35
CA GLY A 331 23.21 2.76 -3.00
C GLY A 331 22.77 3.90 -3.92
N ALA A 332 21.47 4.15 -4.07
CA ALA A 332 20.91 5.29 -4.80
C ALA A 332 19.68 5.85 -4.07
N SER A 333 19.38 7.13 -4.31
CA SER A 333 18.27 7.84 -3.66
C SER A 333 16.94 7.59 -4.39
N PRO A 334 15.82 7.38 -3.68
CA PRO A 334 14.49 7.34 -4.29
C PRO A 334 13.87 8.74 -4.49
N TRP A 335 14.66 9.81 -4.35
CA TRP A 335 14.17 11.20 -4.41
C TRP A 335 14.80 11.99 -5.57
N PRO A 336 14.46 11.70 -6.85
CA PRO A 336 14.97 12.44 -8.00
C PRO A 336 14.77 13.95 -7.87
N GLY A 337 15.83 14.72 -8.16
CA GLY A 337 15.80 16.19 -8.08
C GLY A 337 16.05 16.75 -6.67
N ALA A 338 16.04 15.91 -5.63
CA ALA A 338 16.18 16.32 -4.23
C ALA A 338 17.54 15.89 -3.62
N GLY A 339 18.60 15.77 -4.40
CA GLY A 339 19.91 15.26 -3.96
C GLY A 339 20.63 16.08 -2.88
N ARG A 340 20.08 17.23 -2.47
CA ARG A 340 20.56 18.04 -1.34
C ARG A 340 19.66 17.97 -0.11
N VAL A 341 18.53 17.28 -0.17
CA VAL A 341 17.66 17.08 0.99
C VAL A 341 18.19 15.89 1.78
N GLU A 342 18.58 16.12 3.03
CA GLU A 342 18.92 15.02 3.94
C GLU A 342 17.72 14.66 4.81
N PHE A 343 17.62 13.37 5.12
CA PHE A 343 16.57 12.80 5.95
C PHE A 343 17.15 12.50 7.32
N LEU A 344 16.65 13.20 8.34
CA LEU A 344 17.15 13.16 9.70
C LEU A 344 16.47 12.04 10.49
N ALA A 345 17.19 11.46 11.44
CA ALA A 345 16.62 10.53 12.38
C ALA A 345 15.46 11.18 13.17
N GLN A 346 14.30 10.55 13.09
CA GLN A 346 13.08 10.95 13.79
C GLN A 346 13.16 10.52 15.25
N PRO A 347 12.53 11.22 16.22
CA PRO A 347 12.37 10.68 17.56
C PRO A 347 11.57 9.37 17.56
N GLY A 348 12.01 8.38 18.35
CA GLY A 348 11.25 7.15 18.60
C GLY A 348 9.99 7.39 19.45
N PRO A 349 9.25 6.31 19.82
CA PRO A 349 9.60 4.89 19.69
C PRO A 349 9.55 4.39 18.24
N TYR A 350 10.18 3.24 17.98
CA TYR A 350 10.30 2.65 16.65
C TYR A 350 9.64 1.27 16.56
N THR A 351 9.21 0.92 15.35
CA THR A 351 8.85 -0.45 14.95
C THR A 351 10.10 -1.27 14.67
N GLU A 352 9.93 -2.56 14.38
CA GLU A 352 11.01 -3.47 13.94
C GLU A 352 11.59 -3.08 12.56
N MET A 353 10.91 -2.22 11.80
CA MET A 353 11.47 -1.60 10.58
C MET A 353 12.43 -0.45 10.88
N GLY A 354 12.50 0.01 12.14
CA GLY A 354 13.17 1.26 12.50
C GLY A 354 12.34 2.51 12.18
N TRP A 355 11.06 2.36 11.84
CA TRP A 355 10.16 3.49 11.55
C TRP A 355 9.57 4.07 12.84
N ASN A 356 9.48 5.38 12.94
CA ASN A 356 8.94 6.02 14.13
C ASN A 356 7.42 5.83 14.25
N ILE A 357 6.93 5.69 15.49
CA ILE A 357 5.51 5.49 15.77
C ILE A 357 4.85 6.83 16.11
N GLU A 358 4.20 7.42 15.11
CA GLU A 358 3.62 8.77 15.18
C GLU A 358 2.16 8.80 14.71
N PRO A 359 1.17 8.51 15.57
CA PRO A 359 -0.24 8.56 15.21
C PRO A 359 -0.73 9.98 14.89
N ALA A 360 -0.08 11.04 15.40
CA ALA A 360 -0.46 12.41 15.07
C ALA A 360 -0.24 12.71 13.59
N GLY A 361 0.77 12.10 12.96
CA GLY A 361 1.01 12.25 11.53
C GLY A 361 -0.15 11.70 10.68
N LEU A 362 -0.79 10.60 11.10
CA LEU A 362 -1.98 10.08 10.44
C LEU A 362 -3.15 11.07 10.54
N GLU A 363 -3.42 11.60 11.74
CA GLU A 363 -4.48 12.60 11.94
C GLU A 363 -4.22 13.85 11.09
N GLU A 364 -2.99 14.36 11.10
CA GLU A 364 -2.54 15.52 10.32
C GLU A 364 -2.73 15.28 8.81
N LEU A 365 -2.33 14.12 8.30
CA LEU A 365 -2.46 13.76 6.89
C LEU A 365 -3.92 13.74 6.45
N LEU A 366 -4.77 13.02 7.18
CA LEU A 366 -6.18 12.88 6.84
C LEU A 366 -6.90 14.23 6.82
N VAL A 367 -6.61 15.09 7.79
CA VAL A 367 -7.21 16.42 7.84
C VAL A 367 -6.65 17.33 6.75
N LYS A 368 -5.34 17.28 6.47
CA LYS A 368 -4.74 18.02 5.35
C LYS A 368 -5.41 17.66 4.02
N LEU A 369 -5.60 16.37 3.76
CA LEU A 369 -6.26 15.90 2.53
C LEU A 369 -7.71 16.37 2.46
N HIS A 370 -8.45 16.33 3.56
CA HIS A 370 -9.81 16.84 3.60
C HIS A 370 -9.88 18.36 3.38
N ASP A 371 -8.96 19.13 3.97
CA ASP A 371 -8.92 20.58 3.80
C ASP A 371 -8.56 20.98 2.35
N GLU A 372 -7.69 20.21 1.69
CA GLU A 372 -7.27 20.44 0.30
C GLU A 372 -8.29 19.90 -0.73
N PHE A 373 -8.91 18.76 -0.44
CA PHE A 373 -9.86 18.06 -1.32
C PHE A 373 -11.14 17.68 -0.55
N PRO A 374 -11.99 18.66 -0.19
CA PRO A 374 -13.11 18.46 0.75
C PRO A 374 -14.19 17.51 0.24
N ASP A 375 -14.32 17.36 -1.08
CA ASP A 375 -15.31 16.50 -1.72
C ASP A 375 -14.79 15.07 -1.99
N GLN A 376 -13.53 14.75 -1.63
CA GLN A 376 -12.92 13.45 -1.88
C GLN A 376 -12.99 12.57 -0.61
N PRO A 377 -13.81 11.50 -0.61
CA PRO A 377 -13.83 10.53 0.49
C PRO A 377 -12.49 9.80 0.61
N LEU A 378 -12.12 9.45 1.84
CA LEU A 378 -10.87 8.76 2.15
C LEU A 378 -11.13 7.36 2.72
N MET A 379 -10.20 6.45 2.49
CA MET A 379 -10.11 5.17 3.21
C MET A 379 -8.66 4.90 3.57
N ILE A 380 -8.38 4.50 4.81
CA ILE A 380 -7.06 3.98 5.15
C ILE A 380 -6.98 2.58 4.56
N THR A 381 -6.22 2.42 3.48
CA THR A 381 -6.09 1.15 2.75
C THR A 381 -4.94 0.30 3.24
N GLU A 382 -4.01 0.90 4.00
CA GLU A 382 -3.01 0.21 4.81
C GLU A 382 -2.59 1.08 6.01
N ASN A 383 -2.57 0.46 7.19
CA ASN A 383 -1.79 0.91 8.33
C ASN A 383 -1.47 -0.27 9.24
N GLY A 384 -0.23 -0.34 9.72
CA GLY A 384 0.26 -1.42 10.57
C GLY A 384 1.71 -1.22 10.97
N ALA A 385 2.31 -2.21 11.63
CA ALA A 385 3.69 -2.10 12.10
C ALA A 385 4.36 -3.46 12.16
N ALA A 386 5.64 -3.58 11.83
CA ALA A 386 6.40 -4.79 12.14
C ALA A 386 6.85 -4.79 13.60
N PHE A 387 6.75 -5.94 14.26
CA PHE A 387 7.33 -6.20 15.59
C PHE A 387 7.94 -7.60 15.63
N ALA A 388 8.84 -7.84 16.59
CA ALA A 388 9.45 -9.14 16.81
C ALA A 388 8.48 -10.09 17.53
N ASP A 389 7.68 -10.81 16.75
CA ASP A 389 6.70 -11.76 17.29
C ASP A 389 7.36 -13.06 17.76
N VAL A 390 6.92 -13.57 18.93
CA VAL A 390 7.40 -14.83 19.51
C VAL A 390 6.23 -15.75 19.77
N VAL A 391 6.30 -16.98 19.25
CA VAL A 391 5.33 -18.03 19.56
C VAL A 391 5.65 -18.63 20.94
N VAL A 392 4.66 -18.64 21.82
CA VAL A 392 4.72 -19.30 23.13
C VAL A 392 3.75 -20.48 23.15
N GLN A 393 4.07 -21.50 23.96
CA GLN A 393 3.18 -22.64 24.16
C GLN A 393 2.36 -22.42 25.42
N GLU A 394 1.04 -22.29 25.26
CA GLU A 394 0.09 -22.18 26.37
C GLU A 394 -0.71 -23.49 26.55
N PRO A 395 -1.42 -23.69 27.68
CA PRO A 395 -2.29 -24.85 27.87
C PRO A 395 -3.37 -25.03 26.80
N THR A 396 -3.74 -23.95 26.10
CA THR A 396 -4.75 -23.93 25.04
C THR A 396 -4.17 -24.10 23.63
N GLY A 397 -2.84 -24.09 23.47
CA GLY A 397 -2.16 -24.18 22.18
C GLY A 397 -1.07 -23.12 22.01
N PRO A 398 -0.48 -22.99 20.81
CA PRO A 398 0.45 -21.91 20.50
C PRO A 398 -0.27 -20.56 20.52
N ALA A 399 0.40 -19.53 21.06
CA ALA A 399 -0.08 -18.16 21.12
C ALA A 399 1.03 -17.16 20.80
N VAL A 400 0.67 -15.94 20.42
CA VAL A 400 1.59 -14.84 20.11
C VAL A 400 1.09 -13.57 20.79
N HIS A 401 1.86 -13.08 21.76
CA HIS A 401 1.52 -11.89 22.54
C HIS A 401 2.23 -10.64 21.99
N ASP A 402 1.59 -9.94 21.06
CA ASP A 402 2.12 -8.79 20.34
C ASP A 402 1.54 -7.45 20.85
N VAL A 403 1.78 -7.17 22.13
CA VAL A 403 1.26 -5.99 22.85
C VAL A 403 1.63 -4.68 22.15
N GLU A 404 2.83 -4.59 21.57
CA GLU A 404 3.31 -3.40 20.86
C GLU A 404 2.51 -3.13 19.57
N ARG A 405 2.09 -4.20 18.86
CA ARG A 405 1.22 -4.09 17.69
C ARG A 405 -0.18 -3.62 18.08
N THR A 406 -0.71 -4.18 19.16
CA THR A 406 -2.00 -3.75 19.71
C THR A 406 -1.98 -2.26 20.12
N ASP A 407 -0.89 -1.81 20.77
CA ASP A 407 -0.70 -0.40 21.12
C ASP A 407 -0.60 0.50 19.88
N TYR A 408 0.18 0.09 18.87
CA TYR A 408 0.29 0.80 17.61
C TYR A 408 -1.09 0.99 16.95
N LEU A 409 -1.86 -0.09 16.80
CA LEU A 409 -3.18 -0.05 16.19
C LEU A 409 -4.14 0.83 16.99
N ARG A 410 -4.22 0.67 18.32
CA ARG A 410 -5.06 1.53 19.17
C ARG A 410 -4.77 3.02 18.97
N ARG A 411 -3.49 3.38 18.87
CA ARG A 411 -3.05 4.76 18.64
C ARG A 411 -3.48 5.29 17.28
N HIS A 412 -3.35 4.52 16.21
CA HIS A 412 -3.73 4.95 14.87
C HIS A 412 -5.24 4.92 14.63
N PHE A 413 -5.99 3.98 15.22
CA PHE A 413 -7.45 4.03 15.23
C PHE A 413 -7.98 5.25 15.99
N THR A 414 -7.33 5.64 17.09
CA THR A 414 -7.68 6.88 17.80
C THR A 414 -7.41 8.12 16.92
N ALA A 415 -6.31 8.15 16.17
CA ALA A 415 -6.01 9.23 15.23
C ALA A 415 -7.05 9.31 14.10
N ALA A 416 -7.41 8.17 13.50
CA ALA A 416 -8.46 8.08 12.50
C ALA A 416 -9.81 8.58 13.04
N HIS A 417 -10.17 8.20 14.27
CA HIS A 417 -11.39 8.67 14.93
C HIS A 417 -11.39 10.18 15.14
N ARG A 418 -10.27 10.75 15.59
CA ARG A 418 -10.14 12.21 15.75
C ARG A 418 -10.24 12.96 14.43
N ALA A 419 -9.68 12.42 13.35
CA ALA A 419 -9.85 12.99 12.01
C ALA A 419 -11.34 13.01 11.61
N ILE A 420 -12.09 11.93 11.85
CA ILE A 420 -13.55 11.88 11.63
C ILE A 420 -14.26 12.97 12.45
N GLN A 421 -13.90 13.15 13.73
CA GLN A 421 -14.48 14.20 14.58
C GLN A 421 -14.20 15.62 14.07
N ARG A 422 -13.17 15.79 13.25
CA ARG A 422 -12.81 17.05 12.59
C ARG A 422 -13.47 17.24 11.22
N GLY A 423 -14.34 16.33 10.80
CA GLY A 423 -15.12 16.44 9.57
C GLY A 423 -14.57 15.63 8.39
N VAL A 424 -13.45 14.92 8.56
CA VAL A 424 -12.90 14.07 7.51
C VAL A 424 -13.89 12.97 7.16
N ASP A 425 -14.20 12.86 5.87
CA ASP A 425 -15.04 11.79 5.32
C ASP A 425 -14.23 10.48 5.17
N LEU A 426 -13.92 9.84 6.30
CA LEU A 426 -13.17 8.60 6.35
C LEU A 426 -14.11 7.39 6.39
N ARG A 427 -14.10 6.57 5.33
CA ARG A 427 -15.06 5.48 5.08
C ARG A 427 -14.63 4.14 5.66
N GLY A 428 -13.34 3.92 5.86
CA GLY A 428 -12.86 2.64 6.38
C GLY A 428 -11.37 2.60 6.72
N TYR A 429 -10.97 1.46 7.27
CA TYR A 429 -9.64 1.15 7.73
C TYR A 429 -9.28 -0.31 7.43
N GLN A 430 -8.18 -0.51 6.72
CA GLN A 430 -7.61 -1.81 6.41
C GLN A 430 -6.30 -2.00 7.16
N VAL A 431 -6.28 -2.92 8.13
CA VAL A 431 -5.05 -3.26 8.87
C VAL A 431 -4.06 -3.96 7.94
N TRP A 432 -2.84 -3.41 7.84
CA TRP A 432 -1.71 -4.10 7.21
C TRP A 432 -0.96 -4.92 8.26
N SER A 433 -0.91 -6.24 8.18
CA SER A 433 -1.56 -7.12 7.20
C SER A 433 -2.47 -8.12 7.90
N PHE A 434 -3.29 -8.84 7.12
CA PHE A 434 -4.10 -9.92 7.67
C PHE A 434 -3.21 -11.00 8.28
N MET A 435 -2.16 -11.39 7.55
CA MET A 435 -1.20 -12.42 7.94
C MET A 435 0.24 -11.97 7.72
N ASP A 436 1.16 -12.56 8.47
CA ASP A 436 2.59 -12.47 8.16
C ASP A 436 2.84 -12.94 6.73
N ASN A 437 3.77 -12.28 6.05
CA ASN A 437 3.97 -12.45 4.63
C ASN A 437 5.42 -12.11 4.23
N PHE A 438 5.72 -12.21 2.93
CA PHE A 438 7.00 -11.79 2.36
C PHE A 438 7.07 -10.26 2.29
N GLU A 439 7.85 -9.64 3.18
CA GLU A 439 8.05 -8.18 3.27
C GLU A 439 9.15 -7.72 2.30
N TRP A 440 8.91 -7.94 1.01
CA TRP A 440 9.70 -7.36 -0.08
C TRP A 440 11.21 -7.63 0.06
N ALA A 441 12.05 -6.58 0.09
CA ALA A 441 13.50 -6.73 0.22
C ALA A 441 13.94 -7.34 1.57
N TYR A 442 13.08 -7.34 2.60
CA TYR A 442 13.35 -7.95 3.91
C TYR A 442 12.98 -9.43 3.98
N GLY A 443 12.39 -10.00 2.93
CA GLY A 443 11.96 -11.40 2.93
C GLY A 443 10.98 -11.68 4.07
N TYR A 444 11.20 -12.76 4.82
CA TYR A 444 10.32 -13.16 5.91
C TYR A 444 10.76 -12.62 7.30
N SER A 445 11.77 -11.74 7.35
CA SER A 445 12.36 -11.27 8.62
C SER A 445 11.47 -10.28 9.37
N LYS A 446 10.52 -9.63 8.68
CA LYS A 446 9.63 -8.61 9.22
C LYS A 446 8.19 -9.10 9.20
N ARG A 447 7.51 -9.00 10.34
CA ARG A 447 6.17 -9.58 10.57
C ARG A 447 5.14 -8.50 10.86
N PHE A 448 4.27 -8.24 9.89
CA PHE A 448 3.18 -7.25 9.97
C PHE A 448 1.83 -7.83 10.36
N GLY A 449 1.63 -9.14 10.21
CA GLY A 449 0.33 -9.77 10.32
C GLY A 449 -0.31 -9.59 11.68
N ILE A 450 -1.64 -9.51 11.72
CA ILE A 450 -2.41 -9.82 12.93
C ILE A 450 -2.57 -11.34 13.12
N VAL A 451 -2.32 -12.13 12.06
CA VAL A 451 -2.19 -13.59 12.10
C VAL A 451 -0.73 -13.98 11.87
N TYR A 452 -0.16 -14.75 12.78
CA TYR A 452 1.18 -15.30 12.63
C TYR A 452 1.17 -16.47 11.64
N ILE A 453 2.18 -16.51 10.77
CA ILE A 453 2.44 -17.65 9.89
C ILE A 453 3.72 -18.34 10.32
N ASP A 454 3.59 -19.62 10.68
CA ASP A 454 4.74 -20.53 10.76
C ASP A 454 5.09 -20.97 9.33
N TYR A 455 6.16 -20.43 8.75
CA TYR A 455 6.52 -20.72 7.36
C TYR A 455 7.02 -22.17 7.14
N GLU A 456 7.40 -22.89 8.21
CA GLU A 456 7.77 -24.31 8.11
C GLU A 456 6.53 -25.20 8.03
N THR A 457 5.52 -24.92 8.86
CA THR A 457 4.32 -25.77 8.99
C THR A 457 3.09 -25.24 8.28
N GLU A 458 3.14 -24.00 7.79
CA GLU A 458 2.02 -23.20 7.25
C GLU A 458 0.91 -22.91 8.26
N ALA A 459 1.12 -23.15 9.56
CA ALA A 459 0.09 -22.91 10.56
C ALA A 459 -0.23 -21.42 10.73
N ARG A 460 -1.53 -21.09 10.79
CA ARG A 460 -2.06 -19.75 11.07
C ARG A 460 -2.38 -19.65 12.55
N ILE A 461 -1.76 -18.71 13.26
CA ILE A 461 -2.00 -18.46 14.69
C ILE A 461 -2.45 -17.01 14.87
N PRO A 462 -3.74 -16.75 15.17
CA PRO A 462 -4.21 -15.40 15.48
C PRO A 462 -3.45 -14.83 16.67
N LYS A 463 -2.85 -13.65 16.50
CA LYS A 463 -2.11 -12.96 17.57
C LYS A 463 -3.09 -12.24 18.50
N ASP A 464 -2.61 -11.77 19.65
CA ASP A 464 -3.42 -10.96 20.57
C ASP A 464 -4.01 -9.71 19.88
N SER A 465 -3.26 -9.10 18.98
CA SER A 465 -3.74 -7.99 18.14
C SER A 465 -4.94 -8.36 17.26
N ALA A 466 -5.03 -9.57 16.70
CA ALA A 466 -6.21 -10.04 15.98
C ALA A 466 -7.43 -10.16 16.90
N LEU A 467 -7.22 -10.66 18.13
CA LEU A 467 -8.30 -10.80 19.11
C LEU A 467 -8.80 -9.44 19.59
N TRP A 468 -7.89 -8.48 19.82
CA TRP A 468 -8.23 -7.09 20.10
C TRP A 468 -8.98 -6.45 18.94
N TYR A 469 -8.49 -6.65 17.71
CA TYR A 469 -9.11 -6.07 16.51
C TYR A 469 -10.51 -6.63 16.28
N ARG A 470 -10.74 -7.93 16.46
CA ARG A 470 -12.08 -8.54 16.46
C ARG A 470 -13.04 -7.85 17.46
N GLY A 471 -12.53 -7.48 18.64
CA GLY A 471 -13.29 -6.71 19.62
C GLY A 471 -13.73 -5.34 19.09
N LEU A 472 -12.83 -4.62 18.42
CA LEU A 472 -13.14 -3.36 17.74
C LEU A 472 -14.18 -3.55 16.63
N VAL A 473 -13.93 -4.49 15.72
CA VAL A 473 -14.79 -4.75 14.55
C VAL A 473 -16.22 -5.11 14.98
N SER A 474 -16.36 -6.01 15.96
CA SER A 474 -17.67 -6.48 16.42
C SER A 474 -18.51 -5.42 17.14
N THR A 475 -17.86 -4.43 17.75
CA THR A 475 -18.56 -3.38 18.54
C THR A 475 -18.62 -2.04 17.83
N GLY A 476 -17.78 -1.81 16.83
CA GLY A 476 -17.54 -0.48 16.25
C GLY A 476 -16.84 0.48 17.21
N THR A 477 -16.31 -0.02 18.34
CA THR A 477 -15.82 0.81 19.46
C THR A 477 -14.43 0.38 19.87
N ILE A 478 -13.50 1.33 20.04
CA ILE A 478 -12.14 1.03 20.49
C ILE A 478 -12.20 0.31 21.85
N PRO A 479 -11.77 -0.98 21.94
CA PRO A 479 -11.89 -1.76 23.17
C PRO A 479 -11.14 -1.13 24.33
N GLU A 480 -11.63 -1.38 25.55
CA GLU A 480 -10.81 -1.20 26.74
C GLU A 480 -9.68 -2.24 26.69
N GLY A 481 -8.46 -1.76 26.49
CA GLY A 481 -7.22 -2.53 26.63
C GLY A 481 -6.50 -2.11 27.89
#